data_AF-A0A7C7XVI0-F1
#
_entry.id   AF-A0A7C7XVI0-F1
#
_cell.length_a   1.000
_cell.length_b   1.000
_cell.length_c   1.000
_cell.angle_alpha   90.00
_cell.angle_beta   90.00
_cell.angle_gamma   90.00
#
_symmetry.space_group_name_H-M   'P 1'
#
loop_
_entity.id
_entity.type
_entity.pdbx_description
1 polymer ?
#
loop_
_entity_poly.entity_id
_entity_poly.type
_entity_poly.pdbx_seq_one_letter_code
_entity_poly.pdbx_strand_id
1 'polypeptide(L)'
;MNGKLVTEFPVELSIDSDICVVTGKLFIGVRVLGRSNLGIGSNPPVRLIERDGMISLNVHNYAGPEKTFWELANPGAFFQSLPFCAFYSEVEEREQWENVDQFMAMFSSGSSSADLQESPGFGHVNQRVLTAEYSRPGRSVGIELDLVTSELIRRFTEAGDLGTPKLDSTIAVHSDVSPIVIGNSRLEFGSGDAWLLSIPKADLCIAGIPGNTPTDVSLTTKRGQRQFQGMTSGLIVWRGDDINVTAAPMSSSQELGAE
;
A
#
# COMPACT_ATOMS: atom_id res chain seq x y z
N MET A 1 12.85 21.95 7.17
CA MET A 1 13.50 20.86 7.94
C MET A 1 13.83 21.38 9.32
N ASN A 2 13.22 20.82 10.38
CA ASN A 2 13.42 21.27 11.78
C ASN A 2 13.36 22.82 11.93
N GLY A 3 12.36 23.45 11.31
CA GLY A 3 12.18 24.91 11.33
C GLY A 3 13.11 25.74 10.43
N LYS A 4 14.01 25.12 9.64
CA LYS A 4 14.91 25.81 8.70
C LYS A 4 14.45 25.63 7.25
N LEU A 5 14.50 26.72 6.48
CA LEU A 5 14.34 26.71 5.03
C LEU A 5 15.55 26.03 4.38
N VAL A 6 15.27 25.19 3.39
CA VAL A 6 16.28 24.48 2.59
C VAL A 6 16.18 24.98 1.15
N THR A 7 17.30 25.41 0.59
CA THR A 7 17.38 25.95 -0.78
C THR A 7 18.43 25.27 -1.66
N GLU A 8 19.21 24.34 -1.11
CA GLU A 8 20.30 23.65 -1.80
C GLU A 8 20.24 22.14 -1.53
N PHE A 9 20.62 21.33 -2.52
CA PHE A 9 20.64 19.86 -2.46
C PHE A 9 22.02 19.32 -2.89
N PRO A 10 22.47 18.15 -2.39
CA PRO A 10 21.80 17.28 -1.43
C PRO A 10 21.83 17.82 0.00
N VAL A 11 20.80 17.51 0.80
CA VAL A 11 20.76 17.81 2.24
C VAL A 11 20.86 16.52 3.04
N GLU A 12 21.86 16.44 3.91
CA GLU A 12 21.97 15.37 4.90
C GLU A 12 20.93 15.57 6.01
N LEU A 13 20.24 14.49 6.34
CA LEU A 13 19.23 14.43 7.37
C LEU A 13 19.71 13.52 8.50
N SER A 14 19.31 13.85 9.73
CA SER A 14 19.27 12.86 10.79
C SER A 14 18.00 12.02 10.67
N ILE A 15 18.00 10.81 11.21
CA ILE A 15 16.86 9.88 11.14
C ILE A 15 15.61 10.44 11.83
N ASP A 16 15.80 11.29 12.83
CA ASP A 16 14.78 11.98 13.62
C ASP A 16 14.34 13.33 13.01
N SER A 17 14.80 13.66 11.81
CA SER A 17 14.47 14.95 11.18
C SER A 17 13.03 14.97 10.66
N ASP A 18 12.33 16.05 11.01
CA ASP A 18 11.01 16.35 10.48
C ASP A 18 11.12 17.28 9.27
N ILE A 19 10.49 16.85 8.17
CA ILE A 19 10.54 17.52 6.88
C ILE A 19 9.15 18.05 6.58
N CYS A 20 9.07 19.33 6.20
CA CYS A 20 7.88 19.89 5.59
C CYS A 20 8.20 20.26 4.16
N VAL A 21 7.40 19.79 3.21
CA VAL A 21 7.36 20.31 1.86
C VAL A 21 6.13 21.19 1.74
N VAL A 22 6.32 22.43 1.29
CA VAL A 22 5.24 23.37 1.01
C VAL A 22 5.08 23.45 -0.50
N THR A 23 3.94 23.01 -1.02
CA THR A 23 3.67 23.00 -2.46
C THR A 23 2.26 23.48 -2.76
N GLY A 24 2.13 24.58 -3.51
CA GLY A 24 0.83 25.15 -3.88
C GLY A 24 -0.08 25.33 -2.66
N LYS A 25 -1.16 24.54 -2.59
CA LYS A 25 -2.16 24.55 -1.51
C LYS A 25 -1.95 23.49 -0.43
N LEU A 26 -0.83 22.77 -0.44
CA LEU A 26 -0.59 21.63 0.46
C LEU A 26 0.61 21.85 1.37
N PHE A 27 0.48 21.34 2.59
CA PHE A 27 1.60 21.01 3.47
C PHE A 27 1.78 19.50 3.47
N ILE A 28 3.03 19.06 3.33
CA ILE A 28 3.40 17.64 3.34
C ILE A 28 4.45 17.45 4.43
N GLY A 29 4.05 16.82 5.54
CA GLY A 29 4.94 16.43 6.63
C GLY A 29 5.52 15.05 6.35
N VAL A 30 6.83 14.87 6.50
CA VAL A 30 7.51 13.58 6.30
C VAL A 30 8.49 13.33 7.43
N ARG A 31 8.48 12.09 7.96
CA ARG A 31 9.42 11.60 8.98
C ARG A 31 9.85 10.19 8.64
N VAL A 32 11.13 9.87 8.84
CA VAL A 32 11.60 8.47 8.83
C VAL A 32 11.28 7.85 10.18
N LEU A 33 10.53 6.75 10.20
CA LEU A 33 10.13 6.05 11.43
C LEU A 33 11.24 5.13 11.94
N GLY A 34 12.01 4.56 11.01
CA GLY A 34 13.19 3.77 11.31
C GLY A 34 13.72 3.05 10.09
N ARG A 35 14.87 2.41 10.26
CA ARG A 35 15.50 1.58 9.24
C ARG A 35 16.40 0.54 9.88
N SER A 36 16.65 -0.57 9.20
CA SER A 36 17.77 -1.44 9.53
C SER A 36 19.09 -0.75 9.15
N ASN A 37 20.07 -0.72 10.05
CA ASN A 37 21.43 -0.27 9.74
C ASN A 37 22.36 -1.48 9.52
N LEU A 38 22.71 -1.72 8.25
CA LEU A 38 23.58 -2.83 7.84
C LEU A 38 25.02 -2.37 7.54
N GLY A 39 25.33 -1.09 7.78
CA GLY A 39 26.68 -0.56 7.69
C GLY A 39 27.51 -0.99 8.90
N ILE A 40 28.41 -1.96 8.74
CA ILE A 40 29.38 -2.28 9.80
C ILE A 40 30.34 -1.10 9.94
N GLY A 41 30.28 -0.38 11.06
CA GLY A 41 31.15 0.77 11.34
C GLY A 41 30.82 2.03 10.52
N SER A 42 29.70 2.07 9.80
CA SER A 42 29.21 3.25 9.09
C SER A 42 27.74 3.50 9.43
N ASN A 43 27.33 4.77 9.40
CA ASN A 43 25.92 5.15 9.42
C ASN A 43 25.55 5.58 8.00
N PRO A 44 24.86 4.74 7.21
CA PRO A 44 24.49 5.09 5.84
C PRO A 44 23.72 6.41 5.80
N PRO A 45 23.86 7.24 4.77
CA PRO A 45 23.22 8.55 4.78
C PRO A 45 21.69 8.47 4.68
N VAL A 46 21.03 9.48 5.23
CA VAL A 46 19.64 9.83 4.94
C VAL A 46 19.67 11.21 4.30
N ARG A 47 19.15 11.37 3.09
CA ARG A 47 19.30 12.62 2.33
C ARG A 47 18.03 13.03 1.61
N LEU A 48 17.81 14.33 1.52
CA LEU A 48 17.01 14.89 0.44
C LEU A 48 17.92 15.16 -0.76
N ILE A 49 17.52 14.68 -1.93
CA ILE A 49 18.21 14.98 -3.18
C ILE A 49 17.22 15.53 -4.20
N GLU A 50 17.72 16.37 -5.10
CA GLU A 50 16.98 16.75 -6.30
C GLU A 50 17.38 15.79 -7.44
N ARG A 51 16.38 15.19 -8.09
CA ARG A 51 16.59 14.31 -9.24
C ARG A 51 15.42 14.47 -10.21
N ASP A 52 15.73 14.76 -11.46
CA ASP A 52 14.75 14.87 -12.56
C ASP A 52 13.59 15.83 -12.24
N GLY A 53 13.90 16.94 -11.55
CA GLY A 53 12.92 17.95 -11.12
C GLY A 53 12.05 17.53 -9.93
N MET A 54 12.36 16.41 -9.28
CA MET A 54 11.68 15.90 -8.08
C MET A 54 12.58 15.97 -6.86
N ILE A 55 11.98 16.18 -5.69
CA ILE A 55 12.65 16.01 -4.40
C ILE A 55 12.47 14.55 -3.97
N SER A 56 13.58 13.83 -3.77
CA SER A 56 13.58 12.44 -3.31
C SER A 56 14.15 12.35 -1.90
N LEU A 57 13.43 11.64 -1.01
CA LEU A 57 13.95 11.19 0.27
C LEU A 57 14.67 9.86 0.07
N ASN A 58 15.99 9.88 0.18
CA ASN A 58 16.82 8.68 0.10
C ASN A 58 17.18 8.20 1.51
N VAL A 59 16.71 7.02 1.89
CA VAL A 59 17.04 6.34 3.14
C VAL A 59 17.81 5.07 2.80
N HIS A 60 19.11 5.05 3.07
CA HIS A 60 19.95 3.89 2.76
C HIS A 60 20.05 2.93 3.96
N ASN A 61 19.97 1.62 3.73
CA ASN A 61 20.27 0.63 4.78
C ASN A 61 21.76 0.26 4.85
N TYR A 62 22.51 0.52 3.79
CA TYR A 62 23.89 0.11 3.64
C TYR A 62 24.66 1.11 2.78
N ALA A 63 25.90 1.40 3.20
CA ALA A 63 26.87 2.19 2.44
C ALA A 63 28.23 1.49 2.58
N GLY A 64 28.61 0.74 1.55
CA GLY A 64 29.83 -0.08 1.53
C GLY A 64 29.98 -0.84 0.21
N PRO A 65 31.00 -1.71 0.09
CA PRO A 65 31.23 -2.51 -1.12
C PRO A 65 30.06 -3.45 -1.42
N GLU A 66 29.96 -3.88 -2.68
CA GLU A 66 28.98 -4.88 -3.13
C GLU A 66 29.03 -6.14 -2.26
N LYS A 67 27.85 -6.72 -2.00
CA LYS A 67 27.72 -7.89 -1.12
C LYS A 67 28.00 -9.19 -1.86
N THR A 68 28.69 -10.09 -1.18
CA THR A 68 28.98 -11.42 -1.71
C THR A 68 27.75 -12.32 -1.67
N PHE A 69 27.76 -13.38 -2.47
CA PHE A 69 26.73 -14.43 -2.43
C PHE A 69 26.48 -14.95 -1.00
N TRP A 70 27.53 -15.13 -0.19
CA TRP A 70 27.42 -15.64 1.18
C TRP A 70 26.71 -14.67 2.14
N GLU A 71 26.87 -13.36 1.95
CA GLU A 71 26.15 -12.35 2.75
C GLU A 71 24.67 -12.24 2.36
N LEU A 72 24.33 -12.63 1.14
CA LEU A 72 22.97 -12.69 0.59
C LEU A 72 22.26 -14.04 0.84
N ALA A 73 23.01 -15.12 1.12
CA ALA A 73 22.49 -16.47 1.36
C ALA A 73 22.09 -16.69 2.82
N ASN A 74 21.28 -17.73 3.10
CA ASN A 74 20.96 -18.11 4.48
C ASN A 74 22.15 -18.84 5.14
N PRO A 75 22.60 -18.47 6.35
CA PRO A 75 22.21 -17.31 7.17
C PRO A 75 23.11 -16.10 6.92
N GLY A 76 22.54 -15.05 6.31
CA GLY A 76 23.28 -13.86 5.89
C GLY A 76 22.54 -12.59 6.29
N ALA A 77 23.29 -11.52 6.60
CA ALA A 77 22.72 -10.25 7.09
C ALA A 77 21.85 -9.52 6.06
N PHE A 78 21.85 -9.98 4.80
CA PHE A 78 21.02 -9.45 3.72
C PHE A 78 20.01 -10.49 3.20
N PHE A 79 19.97 -11.67 3.81
CA PHE A 79 19.07 -12.75 3.42
C PHE A 79 17.62 -12.44 3.80
N GLN A 80 16.71 -12.56 2.83
CA GLN A 80 15.25 -12.42 3.01
C GLN A 80 14.85 -11.16 3.80
N SER A 81 15.18 -10.01 3.23
CA SER A 81 14.56 -8.73 3.62
C SER A 81 14.87 -8.25 5.05
N LEU A 82 16.05 -8.56 5.61
CA LEU A 82 16.59 -7.79 6.74
C LEU A 82 16.63 -6.28 6.48
N PRO A 83 16.90 -5.79 5.24
CA PRO A 83 16.76 -4.37 4.91
C PRO A 83 15.31 -3.88 5.01
N PHE A 84 15.03 -2.91 5.88
CA PHE A 84 13.78 -2.15 5.86
C PHE A 84 14.01 -0.65 6.01
N CYS A 85 13.15 0.15 5.39
CA CYS A 85 13.05 1.60 5.61
C CYS A 85 11.57 1.93 5.80
N ALA A 86 11.21 2.45 6.97
CA ALA A 86 9.85 2.88 7.28
C ALA A 86 9.81 4.41 7.35
N PHE A 87 8.80 5.02 6.72
CA PHE A 87 8.57 6.45 6.79
C PHE A 87 7.07 6.73 6.88
N TYR A 88 6.74 7.90 7.42
CA TYR A 88 5.39 8.43 7.48
C TYR A 88 5.30 9.70 6.66
N SER A 89 4.17 9.89 5.98
CA SER A 89 3.83 11.13 5.29
C SER A 89 2.40 11.54 5.64
N GLU A 90 2.23 12.82 5.96
CA GLU A 90 0.93 13.46 6.17
C GLU A 90 0.75 14.57 5.14
N VAL A 91 -0.42 14.63 4.50
CA VAL A 91 -0.75 15.67 3.52
C VAL A 91 -1.98 16.41 4.02
N GLU A 92 -1.86 17.73 4.17
CA GLU A 92 -2.94 18.59 4.65
C GLU A 92 -3.10 19.82 3.75
N GLU A 93 -4.32 20.33 3.68
CA GLU A 93 -4.61 21.58 2.97
C GLU A 93 -4.10 22.77 3.78
N ARG A 94 -3.35 23.67 3.14
CA ARG A 94 -2.80 24.87 3.77
C ARG A 94 -3.85 25.78 4.39
N GLU A 95 -5.06 25.78 3.85
CA GLU A 95 -6.17 26.62 4.33
C GLU A 95 -6.66 26.19 5.72
N GLN A 96 -6.33 24.97 6.16
CA GLN A 96 -6.67 24.44 7.50
C GLN A 96 -5.67 24.87 8.59
N TRP A 97 -4.58 25.55 8.20
CA TRP A 97 -3.49 25.91 9.09
C TRP A 97 -3.14 27.39 8.92
N GLU A 98 -2.82 28.07 10.02
CA GLU A 98 -2.43 29.48 9.97
C GLU A 98 -1.08 29.66 9.25
N ASN A 99 -0.14 28.75 9.49
CA ASN A 99 1.19 28.76 8.90
C ASN A 99 1.85 27.38 9.01
N VAL A 100 3.03 27.24 8.39
CA VAL A 100 3.81 26.00 8.40
C VAL A 100 4.29 25.61 9.80
N ASP A 101 4.57 26.59 10.67
CA ASP A 101 5.06 26.32 12.02
C ASP A 101 3.98 25.66 12.89
N GLN A 102 2.72 26.07 12.74
CA GLN A 102 1.59 25.43 13.42
C GLN A 102 1.38 23.98 12.96
N PHE A 103 1.43 23.74 11.64
CA PHE A 103 1.36 22.39 11.09
C PHE A 103 2.50 21.52 11.61
N MET A 104 3.73 22.03 11.56
CA MET A 104 4.90 21.29 12.01
C MET A 104 4.93 21.09 13.51
N ALA A 105 4.42 22.01 14.33
CA ALA A 105 4.29 21.77 15.77
C ALA A 105 3.36 20.58 16.06
N MET A 106 2.23 20.48 15.35
CA MET A 106 1.31 19.34 15.46
C MET A 106 1.90 18.04 14.92
N PHE A 107 2.59 18.08 13.78
CA PHE A 107 3.29 16.92 13.22
C PHE A 107 4.42 16.44 14.14
N SER A 108 5.28 17.34 14.60
CA SER A 108 6.41 17.01 15.46
C SER A 108 5.98 16.50 16.84
N SER A 109 4.75 16.82 17.29
CA SER A 109 4.21 16.30 18.55
C SER A 109 3.94 14.79 18.55
N GLY A 110 3.90 14.16 17.36
CA GLY A 110 3.65 12.72 17.25
C GLY A 110 4.83 11.86 17.71
N SER A 111 4.50 10.72 18.31
CA SER A 111 5.43 9.62 18.57
C SER A 111 5.46 8.66 17.37
N SER A 112 6.62 8.06 17.12
CA SER A 112 6.81 7.11 16.03
C SER A 112 7.68 5.94 16.46
N SER A 113 7.43 4.76 15.91
CA SER A 113 8.29 3.59 16.05
C SER A 113 8.34 2.77 14.76
N ALA A 114 9.39 1.96 14.64
CA ALA A 114 9.56 0.96 13.61
C ALA A 114 10.29 -0.24 14.22
N ASP A 115 9.50 -1.15 14.80
CA ASP A 115 9.98 -2.26 15.61
C ASP A 115 10.00 -3.55 14.79
N LEU A 116 11.17 -4.18 14.74
CA LEU A 116 11.36 -5.47 14.07
C LEU A 116 11.37 -6.59 15.11
N GLN A 117 10.41 -7.49 15.03
CA GLN A 117 10.34 -8.70 15.85
C GLN A 117 10.74 -9.92 15.02
N GLU A 118 11.74 -10.66 15.49
CA GLU A 118 12.13 -11.94 14.90
C GLU A 118 11.50 -13.08 15.71
N SER A 119 10.77 -13.98 15.04
CA SER A 119 10.17 -15.17 15.65
C SER A 119 10.62 -16.43 14.90
N PRO A 120 10.92 -17.55 15.59
CA PRO A 120 11.13 -18.83 14.92
C PRO A 120 9.82 -19.23 14.22
N GLY A 121 9.81 -19.21 12.88
CA GLY A 121 8.61 -19.57 12.12
C GLY A 121 8.41 -21.08 12.10
N PHE A 122 7.17 -21.52 11.93
CA PHE A 122 6.85 -22.92 11.67
C PHE A 122 7.31 -23.30 10.26
N GLY A 123 8.21 -24.28 10.11
CA GLY A 123 8.49 -24.90 8.81
C GLY A 123 9.70 -24.41 8.00
N HIS A 124 10.75 -23.90 8.66
CA HIS A 124 12.10 -23.58 8.11
C HIS A 124 12.37 -22.16 7.61
N VAL A 125 11.54 -21.16 7.94
CA VAL A 125 11.94 -19.75 7.80
C VAL A 125 11.48 -18.96 9.03
N ASN A 126 12.36 -18.16 9.63
CA ASN A 126 12.01 -17.28 10.74
C ASN A 126 11.08 -16.18 10.23
N GLN A 127 9.95 -15.96 10.91
CA GLN A 127 9.09 -14.81 10.61
C GLN A 127 9.79 -13.53 11.08
N ARG A 128 9.70 -12.47 10.28
CA ARG A 128 10.25 -11.14 10.63
C ARG A 128 9.16 -10.09 10.51
N VAL A 129 8.48 -9.82 11.62
CA VAL A 129 7.38 -8.87 11.65
C VAL A 129 7.93 -7.48 11.91
N LEU A 130 7.74 -6.57 10.95
CA LEU A 130 7.97 -5.14 11.11
C LEU A 130 6.66 -4.45 11.46
N THR A 131 6.60 -3.82 12.63
CA THR A 131 5.53 -2.90 13.01
C THR A 131 6.04 -1.47 12.88
N ALA A 132 5.48 -0.70 11.95
CA ALA A 132 5.81 0.73 11.80
C ALA A 132 4.57 1.57 12.07
N GLU A 133 4.69 2.54 12.96
CA GLU A 133 3.57 3.39 13.37
C GLU A 133 3.96 4.83 13.63
N TYR A 134 2.98 5.69 13.46
CA TYR A 134 3.00 7.09 13.87
C TYR A 134 1.69 7.42 14.58
N SER A 135 1.78 8.12 15.72
CA SER A 135 0.65 8.46 16.57
C SER A 135 0.80 9.88 17.10
N ARG A 136 -0.27 10.66 17.05
CA ARG A 136 -0.39 11.99 17.67
C ARG A 136 -1.79 12.14 18.28
N PRO A 137 -2.10 13.22 19.01
CA PRO A 137 -3.42 13.39 19.62
C PRO A 137 -4.56 13.20 18.60
N GLY A 138 -5.39 12.18 18.84
CA GLY A 138 -6.59 11.87 18.05
C GLY A 138 -6.35 11.22 16.68
N ARG A 139 -5.11 10.89 16.32
CA ARG A 139 -4.79 10.22 15.05
C ARG A 139 -3.62 9.25 15.20
N SER A 140 -3.82 8.03 14.75
CA SER A 140 -2.77 7.03 14.65
C SER A 140 -2.84 6.35 13.30
N VAL A 141 -1.70 5.92 12.79
CA VAL A 141 -1.65 5.01 11.65
C VAL A 141 -0.47 4.08 11.81
N GLY A 142 -0.69 2.81 11.48
CA GLY A 142 0.37 1.81 11.50
C GLY A 142 0.13 0.69 10.51
N ILE A 143 1.21 -0.04 10.28
CA ILE A 143 1.28 -1.18 9.38
C ILE A 143 2.16 -2.27 10.00
N GLU A 144 1.75 -3.52 9.82
CA GLU A 144 2.52 -4.72 10.17
C GLU A 144 2.77 -5.54 8.90
N LEU A 145 4.03 -5.89 8.66
CA LEU A 145 4.48 -6.64 7.48
C LEU A 145 5.35 -7.81 7.91
N ASP A 146 5.16 -8.98 7.30
CA ASP A 146 6.18 -10.03 7.34
C ASP A 146 7.22 -9.73 6.24
N LEU A 147 8.42 -9.35 6.64
CA LEU A 147 9.48 -8.99 5.69
C LEU A 147 9.96 -10.21 4.89
N VAL A 148 9.82 -11.43 5.41
CA VAL A 148 10.26 -12.65 4.71
C VAL A 148 9.36 -12.95 3.53
N THR A 149 8.05 -12.93 3.73
CA THR A 149 7.05 -13.23 2.68
C THR A 149 6.62 -11.99 1.91
N SER A 150 6.96 -10.79 2.41
CA SER A 150 6.41 -9.50 1.95
C SER A 150 4.89 -9.40 2.11
N GLU A 151 4.31 -10.19 3.01
CA GLU A 151 2.88 -10.20 3.26
C GLU A 151 2.46 -9.08 4.22
N LEU A 152 1.38 -8.38 3.87
CA LEU A 152 0.72 -7.43 4.75
C LEU A 152 -0.05 -8.19 5.83
N ILE A 153 0.40 -8.08 7.08
CA ILE A 153 -0.27 -8.71 8.23
C ILE A 153 -1.45 -7.84 8.68
N ARG A 154 -1.20 -6.54 8.86
CA ARG A 154 -2.18 -5.63 9.46
C ARG A 154 -1.98 -4.20 9.01
N ARG A 155 -3.07 -3.45 8.94
CA ARG A 155 -3.08 -1.99 8.89
C ARG A 155 -4.02 -1.53 9.99
N PHE A 156 -3.73 -0.40 10.62
CA PHE A 156 -4.58 0.08 11.71
C PHE A 156 -4.52 1.60 11.84
N THR A 157 -5.53 2.14 12.51
CA THR A 157 -5.64 3.54 12.91
C THR A 157 -6.07 3.63 14.37
N GLU A 158 -6.31 4.84 14.88
CA GLU A 158 -6.97 5.03 16.17
C GLU A 158 -8.34 4.36 16.27
N ALA A 159 -9.01 4.09 15.14
CA ALA A 159 -10.29 3.39 15.09
C ALA A 159 -10.17 1.86 15.12
N GLY A 160 -8.95 1.32 15.16
CA GLY A 160 -8.65 -0.10 15.09
C GLY A 160 -8.20 -0.55 13.70
N ASP A 161 -8.46 -1.81 13.38
CA ASP A 161 -7.91 -2.45 12.19
C ASP A 161 -8.53 -1.88 10.91
N LEU A 162 -7.64 -1.40 10.03
CA LEU A 162 -7.97 -1.17 8.64
C LEU A 162 -7.83 -2.52 7.93
N GLY A 163 -8.92 -2.96 7.31
CA GLY A 163 -8.83 -4.09 6.39
C GLY A 163 -7.82 -3.84 5.25
N THR A 164 -7.70 -4.83 4.36
CA THR A 164 -7.00 -4.62 3.09
C THR A 164 -7.61 -3.40 2.39
N PRO A 165 -6.81 -2.59 1.67
CA PRO A 165 -7.34 -1.41 0.99
C PRO A 165 -8.42 -1.86 -0.01
N LYS A 166 -9.69 -1.63 0.35
CA LYS A 166 -10.85 -1.86 -0.51
C LYS A 166 -11.12 -0.59 -1.30
N LEU A 167 -11.60 -0.74 -2.53
CA LEU A 167 -12.27 0.36 -3.22
C LEU A 167 -13.52 0.71 -2.40
N ASP A 168 -13.60 1.92 -1.87
CA ASP A 168 -14.81 2.43 -1.21
C ASP A 168 -14.99 3.90 -1.59
N SER A 169 -15.85 4.14 -2.57
CA SER A 169 -16.13 5.47 -3.12
C SER A 169 -17.50 5.49 -3.80
N THR A 170 -17.96 6.70 -4.15
CA THR A 170 -19.23 6.89 -4.87
C THR A 170 -19.26 6.32 -6.29
N ILE A 171 -18.11 5.93 -6.85
CA ILE A 171 -17.99 5.39 -8.20
C ILE A 171 -17.31 4.02 -8.26
N ALA A 172 -16.76 3.52 -7.16
CA ALA A 172 -16.08 2.22 -7.11
C ALA A 172 -16.18 1.61 -5.71
N VAL A 173 -16.64 0.36 -5.62
CA VAL A 173 -16.83 -0.39 -4.37
C VAL A 173 -16.27 -1.81 -4.55
N HIS A 174 -15.53 -2.30 -3.57
CA HIS A 174 -15.03 -3.66 -3.44
C HIS A 174 -15.66 -4.31 -2.20
N SER A 175 -16.25 -5.49 -2.34
CA SER A 175 -16.98 -6.17 -1.28
C SER A 175 -16.93 -7.69 -1.47
N ASP A 176 -16.88 -8.41 -0.36
CA ASP A 176 -17.16 -9.85 -0.24
C ASP A 176 -18.65 -10.15 -0.06
N VAL A 177 -19.46 -9.10 0.07
CA VAL A 177 -20.91 -9.17 0.21
C VAL A 177 -21.60 -8.77 -1.08
N SER A 178 -22.35 -9.72 -1.64
CA SER A 178 -23.25 -9.54 -2.79
C SER A 178 -24.64 -9.09 -2.30
N PRO A 179 -25.32 -8.13 -2.94
CA PRO A 179 -24.91 -7.39 -4.14
C PRO A 179 -24.05 -6.15 -3.83
N ILE A 180 -23.21 -5.75 -4.77
CA ILE A 180 -22.62 -4.39 -4.79
C ILE A 180 -23.53 -3.48 -5.62
N VAL A 181 -23.89 -2.31 -5.08
CA VAL A 181 -24.79 -1.34 -5.73
C VAL A 181 -24.14 0.05 -5.77
N ILE A 182 -24.05 0.63 -6.97
CA ILE A 182 -23.58 2.00 -7.19
C ILE A 182 -24.55 2.71 -8.13
N GLY A 183 -25.40 3.58 -7.59
CA GLY A 183 -26.47 4.24 -8.34
C GLY A 183 -27.40 3.22 -8.98
N ASN A 184 -27.50 3.23 -10.32
CA ASN A 184 -28.31 2.29 -11.10
C ASN A 184 -27.55 1.03 -11.54
N SER A 185 -26.31 0.85 -11.10
CA SER A 185 -25.50 -0.32 -11.39
C SER A 185 -25.53 -1.28 -10.21
N ARG A 186 -25.74 -2.57 -10.49
CA ARG A 186 -25.80 -3.63 -9.49
C ARG A 186 -25.01 -4.84 -9.98
N LEU A 187 -24.11 -5.33 -9.14
CA LEU A 187 -23.34 -6.54 -9.37
C LEU A 187 -23.74 -7.57 -8.33
N GLU A 188 -24.32 -8.68 -8.79
CA GLU A 188 -24.54 -9.87 -7.99
C GLU A 188 -23.49 -10.92 -8.36
N PHE A 189 -22.96 -11.59 -7.35
CA PHE A 189 -22.00 -12.67 -7.47
C PHE A 189 -22.28 -13.71 -6.38
N GLY A 190 -21.70 -14.91 -6.54
CA GLY A 190 -21.70 -15.96 -5.50
C GLY A 190 -20.78 -15.61 -4.33
N SER A 191 -20.03 -16.60 -3.83
CA SER A 191 -19.06 -16.38 -2.75
C SER A 191 -17.71 -15.86 -3.28
N GLY A 192 -17.02 -15.07 -2.46
CA GLY A 192 -15.72 -14.49 -2.78
C GLY A 192 -15.78 -12.96 -2.80
N ASP A 193 -14.71 -12.34 -3.29
CA ASP A 193 -14.62 -10.90 -3.46
C ASP A 193 -15.09 -10.48 -4.86
N ALA A 194 -15.69 -9.30 -4.97
CA ALA A 194 -15.96 -8.65 -6.24
C ALA A 194 -15.84 -7.12 -6.10
N TRP A 195 -15.53 -6.45 -7.20
CA TRP A 195 -15.58 -4.99 -7.22
C TRP A 195 -16.37 -4.47 -8.41
N LEU A 196 -17.06 -3.36 -8.19
CA LEU A 196 -17.87 -2.66 -9.17
C LEU A 196 -17.37 -1.23 -9.29
N LEU A 197 -17.14 -0.77 -10.51
CA LEU A 197 -16.94 0.63 -10.86
C LEU A 197 -18.08 1.09 -11.77
N SER A 198 -18.67 2.23 -11.46
CA SER A 198 -19.76 2.83 -12.23
C SER A 198 -19.48 4.32 -12.47
N ILE A 199 -19.33 4.69 -13.74
CA ILE A 199 -19.14 6.09 -14.17
C ILE A 199 -20.30 6.44 -15.11
N PRO A 200 -21.43 6.95 -14.57
CA PRO A 200 -22.64 7.21 -15.36
C PRO A 200 -22.42 8.21 -16.51
N LYS A 201 -21.56 9.22 -16.30
CA LYS A 201 -21.23 10.24 -17.32
C LYS A 201 -20.52 9.65 -18.53
N ALA A 202 -19.75 8.58 -18.34
CA ALA A 202 -19.02 7.88 -19.40
C ALA A 202 -19.80 6.65 -19.92
N ASP A 203 -21.00 6.43 -19.39
CA ASP A 203 -21.82 5.24 -19.64
C ASP A 203 -21.04 3.93 -19.48
N LEU A 204 -20.21 3.88 -18.43
CA LEU A 204 -19.23 2.84 -18.19
C LEU A 204 -19.53 2.15 -16.86
N CYS A 205 -19.65 0.83 -16.91
CA CYS A 205 -19.73 -0.04 -15.76
C CYS A 205 -18.65 -1.12 -15.90
N ILE A 206 -17.85 -1.33 -14.87
CA ILE A 206 -16.80 -2.35 -14.84
C ILE A 206 -17.00 -3.21 -13.61
N ALA A 207 -17.09 -4.52 -13.79
CA ALA A 207 -17.10 -5.47 -12.69
C ALA A 207 -15.84 -6.34 -12.76
N GLY A 208 -15.13 -6.47 -11.66
CA GLY A 208 -14.02 -7.40 -11.52
C GLY A 208 -14.35 -8.50 -10.53
N ILE A 209 -14.04 -9.72 -10.93
CA ILE A 209 -14.23 -10.94 -10.14
C ILE A 209 -12.84 -11.51 -9.88
N PRO A 210 -12.20 -11.17 -8.75
CA PRO A 210 -10.98 -11.80 -8.32
C PRO A 210 -11.30 -13.15 -7.65
N GLY A 211 -11.22 -14.24 -8.39
CA GLY A 211 -11.50 -15.56 -7.84
C GLY A 211 -10.78 -16.70 -8.56
N ASN A 212 -10.51 -17.76 -7.80
CA ASN A 212 -10.01 -19.03 -8.37
C ASN A 212 -11.13 -20.09 -8.43
N THR A 213 -12.29 -19.82 -7.83
CA THR A 213 -13.46 -20.70 -7.82
C THR A 213 -14.50 -20.15 -8.80
N PRO A 214 -15.11 -20.98 -9.67
CA PRO A 214 -16.17 -20.54 -10.57
C PRO A 214 -17.35 -19.96 -9.80
N THR A 215 -17.84 -18.79 -10.23
CA THR A 215 -18.99 -18.09 -9.66
C THR A 215 -19.89 -17.53 -10.75
N ASP A 216 -21.20 -17.55 -10.51
CA ASP A 216 -22.18 -16.94 -11.39
C ASP A 216 -22.30 -15.45 -11.05
N VAL A 217 -22.34 -14.63 -12.10
CA VAL A 217 -22.26 -13.17 -12.00
C VAL A 217 -23.39 -12.55 -12.79
N SER A 218 -24.06 -11.58 -12.18
CA SER A 218 -25.11 -10.79 -12.82
C SER A 218 -24.79 -9.31 -12.71
N LEU A 219 -24.56 -8.67 -13.86
CA LEU A 219 -24.33 -7.23 -13.93
C LEU A 219 -25.58 -6.56 -14.48
N THR A 220 -26.15 -5.65 -13.69
CA THR A 220 -27.29 -4.80 -14.07
C THR A 220 -26.82 -3.36 -14.19
N THR A 221 -27.27 -2.70 -15.26
CA THR A 221 -27.09 -1.26 -15.48
C THR A 221 -28.42 -0.64 -15.87
N LYS A 222 -28.47 0.69 -16.06
CA LYS A 222 -29.65 1.37 -16.63
C LYS A 222 -30.10 0.83 -18.00
N ARG A 223 -29.24 0.09 -18.71
CA ARG A 223 -29.52 -0.51 -20.03
C ARG A 223 -30.08 -1.93 -19.95
N GLY A 224 -30.08 -2.54 -18.77
CA GLY A 224 -30.59 -3.89 -18.54
C GLY A 224 -29.60 -4.77 -17.79
N GLN A 225 -29.82 -6.08 -17.88
CA GLN A 225 -29.09 -7.09 -17.11
C GLN A 225 -28.38 -8.08 -18.04
N ARG A 226 -27.21 -8.55 -17.61
CA ARG A 226 -26.44 -9.63 -18.23
C ARG A 226 -25.95 -10.59 -17.18
N GLN A 227 -26.04 -11.88 -17.50
CA GLN A 227 -25.60 -12.97 -16.64
C GLN A 227 -24.41 -13.67 -17.29
N PHE A 228 -23.45 -14.07 -16.46
CA PHE A 228 -22.24 -14.78 -16.84
C PHE A 228 -22.08 -15.94 -15.88
N GLN A 229 -21.88 -17.15 -16.40
CA GLN A 229 -21.79 -18.35 -15.58
C GLN A 229 -20.34 -18.80 -15.44
N GLY A 230 -20.00 -19.33 -14.26
CA GLY A 230 -18.71 -19.96 -14.00
C GLY A 230 -17.49 -19.06 -14.18
N MET A 231 -17.62 -17.75 -13.92
CA MET A 231 -16.47 -16.84 -13.93
C MET A 231 -15.52 -17.16 -12.77
N THR A 232 -14.22 -17.29 -13.04
CA THR A 232 -13.20 -17.46 -11.99
C THR A 232 -12.54 -16.12 -11.71
N SER A 233 -11.52 -15.78 -12.51
CA SER A 233 -10.84 -14.50 -12.49
C SER A 233 -11.15 -13.77 -13.78
N GLY A 234 -11.75 -12.58 -13.69
CA GLY A 234 -12.12 -11.85 -14.89
C GLY A 234 -12.65 -10.44 -14.67
N LEU A 235 -12.82 -9.76 -15.79
CA LEU A 235 -13.30 -8.39 -15.90
C LEU A 235 -14.46 -8.36 -16.90
N ILE A 236 -15.58 -7.76 -16.48
CA ILE A 236 -16.69 -7.41 -17.36
C ILE A 236 -16.67 -5.90 -17.53
N VAL A 237 -16.46 -5.43 -18.76
CA VAL A 237 -16.52 -4.01 -19.13
C VAL A 237 -17.77 -3.78 -19.97
N TRP A 238 -18.70 -3.01 -19.44
CA TRP A 238 -19.91 -2.60 -20.15
C TRP A 238 -19.84 -1.11 -20.43
N ARG A 239 -19.70 -0.74 -21.70
CA ARG A 239 -19.65 0.65 -22.17
C ARG A 239 -20.71 0.88 -23.24
N GLY A 240 -21.71 1.70 -22.94
CA GLY A 240 -22.84 1.87 -23.87
C GLY A 240 -23.53 0.54 -24.16
N ASP A 241 -23.60 0.17 -25.43
CA ASP A 241 -24.18 -1.11 -25.86
C ASP A 241 -23.13 -2.24 -26.01
N ASP A 242 -21.84 -1.90 -25.86
CA ASP A 242 -20.74 -2.85 -25.98
C ASP A 242 -20.43 -3.49 -24.62
N ILE A 243 -20.28 -4.81 -24.63
CA ILE A 243 -19.87 -5.61 -23.48
C ILE A 243 -18.63 -6.41 -23.88
N ASN A 244 -17.56 -6.22 -23.13
CA ASN A 244 -16.33 -7.00 -23.27
C ASN A 244 -16.08 -7.78 -21.98
N VAL A 245 -15.82 -9.08 -22.11
CA VAL A 245 -15.48 -9.95 -20.98
C VAL A 245 -14.08 -10.50 -21.21
N THR A 246 -13.20 -10.27 -20.24
CA THR A 246 -11.89 -10.89 -20.17
C THR A 246 -11.89 -11.85 -18.99
N ALA A 247 -11.65 -13.14 -19.22
CA ALA A 247 -11.53 -14.12 -18.15
C ALA A 247 -10.23 -14.92 -18.32
N ALA A 248 -9.58 -15.26 -17.22
CA ALA A 248 -8.48 -16.22 -17.25
C ALA A 248 -9.04 -17.61 -17.67
N PRO A 249 -8.35 -18.35 -18.56
CA PRO A 249 -8.75 -19.72 -18.87
C PRO A 249 -8.72 -20.55 -17.58
N MET A 250 -9.69 -21.46 -17.42
CA MET A 250 -9.65 -22.48 -16.37
C MET A 250 -8.31 -23.20 -16.46
N SER A 251 -7.53 -23.26 -15.36
CA SER A 251 -6.42 -24.20 -15.33
C SER A 251 -7.01 -25.60 -15.41
N SER A 252 -6.84 -26.27 -16.55
CA SER A 252 -7.15 -27.69 -16.70
C SER A 252 -6.16 -28.50 -15.89
N SER A 253 -6.36 -28.55 -14.57
CA SER A 253 -5.70 -29.52 -13.68
C SER A 253 -6.57 -30.76 -13.58
N GLN A 254 -6.85 -31.38 -14.73
CA GLN A 254 -7.36 -32.75 -14.85
C GLN A 254 -6.76 -33.39 -16.11
N GLU A 255 -5.43 -33.48 -16.15
CA GLU A 255 -4.75 -34.57 -16.85
C GLU A 255 -3.70 -35.14 -15.90
N LEU A 256 -4.11 -36.18 -15.18
CA LEU A 256 -3.32 -37.38 -14.95
C LEU A 256 -4.34 -38.47 -14.67
N GLY A 257 -4.88 -38.99 -15.79
CA GLY A 257 -5.51 -40.28 -15.83
C GLY A 257 -4.49 -41.37 -15.48
N ALA A 258 -5.04 -42.46 -14.97
CA ALA A 258 -4.37 -43.72 -14.74
C ALA A 258 -3.51 -44.16 -15.94
N GLU A 259 -2.27 -44.58 -15.65
CA GLU A 259 -1.78 -45.96 -15.78
C GLU A 259 -0.61 -46.18 -14.82
#